data_AF-A0A1V4MYW7-F1
#
_entry.id   AF-A0A1V4MYW7-F1
#
_cell.length_a   1.000
_cell.length_b   1.000
_cell.length_c   1.000
_cell.angle_alpha   90.00
_cell.angle_beta   90.00
_cell.angle_gamma   90.00
#
_symmetry.space_group_name_H-M   'P 1'
#
loop_
_entity.id
_entity.type
_entity.pdbx_description
1 polymer ?
#
loop_
_entity_poly.entity_id
_entity_poly.type
_entity_poly.pdbx_seq_one_letter_code
_entity_poly.pdbx_strand_id
1 'polypeptide(L)'
;MYEDAEVRDLKENLEERLRSLSALYSSDLISQNTLSSQLLELLSTREAKTFWDLTMKKDMTARRMLTMLEDPDQWEQDASSPEEDREKILRNRLSSVFLSEEEPSSLVLEKLLDTASLPHFESIVFTRNVKQQTKKSGARLSVLD
;
A
#
# COMPACT_ATOMS: atom_id res chain seq x y z
N MET A 1 -22.80 -3.38 -12.73
CA MET A 1 -22.69 -2.09 -12.02
C MET A 1 -22.33 -2.43 -10.60
N TYR A 2 -21.16 -2.01 -10.13
CA TYR A 2 -20.88 -2.05 -8.70
C TYR A 2 -21.74 -0.96 -8.06
N GLU A 3 -22.41 -1.28 -6.96
CA GLU A 3 -23.25 -0.31 -6.27
C GLU A 3 -22.36 0.66 -5.50
N ASP A 4 -22.67 1.95 -5.51
CA ASP A 4 -21.90 3.00 -4.80
C ASP A 4 -21.70 2.67 -3.30
N ALA A 5 -22.58 1.84 -2.73
CA ALA A 5 -22.45 1.31 -1.38
C ALA A 5 -21.21 0.42 -1.21
N GLU A 6 -20.91 -0.47 -2.16
CA GLU A 6 -19.78 -1.41 -2.08
C GLU A 6 -18.43 -0.66 -2.14
N VAL A 7 -18.34 0.39 -2.95
CA VAL A 7 -17.14 1.25 -3.03
C VAL A 7 -16.93 2.00 -1.71
N ARG A 8 -18.00 2.52 -1.11
CA ARG A 8 -17.94 3.20 0.18
C ARG A 8 -17.51 2.25 1.29
N ASP A 9 -18.06 1.03 1.34
CA ASP A 9 -17.73 0.05 2.36
C ASP A 9 -16.24 -0.37 2.25
N LEU A 10 -15.73 -0.57 1.02
CA LEU A 10 -14.30 -0.82 0.80
C LEU A 10 -13.43 0.33 1.30
N LYS A 11 -13.82 1.57 1.00
CA LYS A 11 -13.11 2.77 1.44
C LYS A 11 -13.06 2.88 2.96
N GLU A 12 -14.21 2.76 3.62
CA GLU A 12 -14.33 2.86 5.09
C GLU A 12 -13.46 1.81 5.79
N ASN A 13 -13.48 0.57 5.31
CA ASN A 13 -12.64 -0.50 5.86
C ASN A 13 -11.13 -0.21 5.73
N LEU A 14 -10.70 0.31 4.57
CA LEU A 14 -9.29 0.67 4.37
C LEU A 14 -8.88 1.85 5.27
N GLU A 15 -9.72 2.87 5.39
CA GLU A 15 -9.48 4.02 6.27
C GLU A 15 -9.46 3.63 7.74
N GLU A 16 -10.32 2.71 8.19
CA GLU A 16 -10.32 2.21 9.57
C GLU A 16 -9.01 1.49 9.91
N ARG A 17 -8.49 0.69 8.96
CA ARG A 17 -7.17 0.04 9.13
C ARG A 17 -6.04 1.06 9.17
N LEU A 18 -6.08 2.09 8.34
CA LEU A 18 -5.10 3.19 8.40
C LEU A 18 -5.17 3.95 9.74
N ARG A 19 -6.38 4.24 10.25
CA ARG A 19 -6.58 4.85 11.57
C ARG A 19 -6.04 3.97 12.70
N SER A 20 -6.26 2.66 12.61
CA SER A 20 -5.70 1.70 13.57
C SER A 20 -4.17 1.70 13.55
N LEU A 21 -3.56 1.73 12.36
CA LEU A 21 -2.09 1.83 12.22
C LEU A 21 -1.54 3.15 12.77
N SER A 22 -2.25 4.27 12.55
CA SER A 22 -1.89 5.58 13.11
C SER A 22 -1.91 5.54 14.63
N ALA A 23 -2.98 5.01 15.24
CA ALA A 23 -3.09 4.90 16.70
C ALA A 23 -1.99 4.01 17.31
N LEU A 24 -1.62 2.91 16.66
CA LEU A 24 -0.52 2.04 17.10
C LEU A 24 0.82 2.77 17.01
N TYR A 25 1.06 3.51 15.92
CA TYR A 25 2.31 4.25 15.74
C TYR A 25 2.43 5.43 16.70
N SER A 26 1.37 6.23 16.86
CA SER A 26 1.35 7.38 17.77
C SER A 26 1.46 6.99 19.25
N SER A 27 1.14 5.74 19.58
CA SER A 27 1.29 5.19 20.93
C SER A 27 2.64 4.49 21.14
N ASP A 28 3.60 4.66 20.21
CA ASP A 28 4.91 4.01 20.20
C ASP A 28 4.87 2.47 20.27
N LEU A 29 3.73 1.85 19.89
CA LEU A 29 3.56 0.39 19.93
C LEU A 29 4.20 -0.31 18.72
N ILE A 30 4.40 0.42 17.62
CA ILE A 30 5.05 -0.09 16.41
C ILE A 30 6.13 0.87 15.92
N SER A 31 7.22 0.32 15.39
CA SER A 31 8.28 1.12 14.76
C SER A 31 7.86 1.61 13.37
N GLN A 32 8.56 2.62 12.84
CA GLN A 32 8.34 3.08 11.45
C GLN A 32 8.57 1.95 10.42
N ASN A 33 9.51 1.03 10.69
CA ASN A 33 9.76 -0.13 9.83
C ASN A 33 8.59 -1.14 9.86
N THR A 34 7.97 -1.31 11.03
CA THR A 34 6.75 -2.12 11.17
C THR A 34 5.60 -1.45 10.44
N LEU A 35 5.42 -0.13 10.62
CA LEU A 35 4.40 0.66 9.94
C LEU A 35 4.51 0.53 8.41
N SER A 36 5.70 0.75 7.83
CA SER A 36 5.91 0.65 6.38
C SER A 36 5.61 -0.74 5.83
N SER A 37 5.93 -1.79 6.60
CA SER A 37 5.58 -3.17 6.25
C SER A 37 4.07 -3.39 6.25
N GLN A 38 3.37 -2.91 7.28
CA GLN A 38 1.92 -3.04 7.41
C GLN A 38 1.16 -2.23 6.35
N LEU A 39 1.65 -1.04 5.99
CA LEU A 39 1.10 -0.25 4.88
C LEU A 39 1.23 -1.01 3.55
N LEU A 40 2.39 -1.61 3.28
CA LEU A 40 2.59 -2.40 2.07
C LEU A 40 1.66 -3.62 2.04
N GLU A 41 1.48 -4.33 3.17
CA GLU A 41 0.55 -5.44 3.29
C GLU A 41 -0.90 -5.01 3.04
N LEU A 42 -1.33 -3.90 3.62
CA LEU A 42 -2.67 -3.33 3.42
C LEU A 42 -2.95 -3.02 1.94
N LEU A 43 -2.00 -2.37 1.25
CA LEU A 43 -2.14 -1.99 -0.16
C LEU A 43 -2.06 -3.20 -1.11
N SER A 44 -1.45 -4.29 -0.66
CA SER A 44 -1.39 -5.56 -1.41
C SER A 44 -2.66 -6.41 -1.27
N THR A 45 -3.63 -5.98 -0.46
CA THR A 45 -4.90 -6.72 -0.28
C THR A 45 -5.79 -6.66 -1.52
N ARG A 46 -6.68 -7.66 -1.66
CA ARG A 46 -7.69 -7.66 -2.72
C ARG A 46 -8.64 -6.46 -2.60
N GLU A 47 -8.99 -6.07 -1.37
CA GLU A 47 -9.85 -4.91 -1.08
C GLU A 47 -9.25 -3.62 -1.63
N ALA A 48 -7.98 -3.34 -1.32
CA ALA A 48 -7.26 -2.18 -1.84
C ALA A 48 -7.20 -2.18 -3.38
N LYS A 49 -6.90 -3.33 -3.98
CA LYS A 49 -6.89 -3.49 -5.44
C LYS A 49 -8.26 -3.25 -6.07
N THR A 50 -9.32 -3.82 -5.49
CA THR A 50 -10.69 -3.63 -5.98
C THR A 50 -11.12 -2.17 -5.86
N PHE A 51 -10.85 -1.52 -4.73
CA PHE A 51 -11.11 -0.10 -4.56
C PHE A 51 -10.39 0.74 -5.62
N TRP A 52 -9.09 0.50 -5.84
CA TRP A 52 -8.29 1.15 -6.87
C TRP A 52 -8.86 0.96 -8.28
N ASP A 53 -9.19 -0.29 -8.63
CA ASP A 53 -9.72 -0.65 -9.95
C ASP A 53 -11.06 0.06 -10.25
N LEU A 54 -11.88 0.27 -9.22
CA LEU A 54 -13.20 0.91 -9.33
C LEU A 54 -13.13 2.45 -9.37
N THR A 55 -12.21 3.06 -8.62
CA THR A 55 -12.25 4.51 -8.35
C THR A 55 -11.16 5.31 -9.06
N MET A 56 -9.97 4.74 -9.28
CA MET A 56 -8.79 5.51 -9.69
C MET A 56 -8.18 5.04 -11.00
N LYS A 57 -8.44 3.79 -11.41
CA LYS A 57 -7.86 3.18 -12.63
C LYS A 57 -8.11 3.97 -13.91
N LYS A 58 -9.26 4.64 -14.03
CA LYS A 58 -9.64 5.39 -15.23
C LYS A 58 -8.69 6.56 -15.53
N ASP A 59 -8.16 7.19 -14.47
CA ASP A 59 -7.27 8.36 -14.59
C ASP A 59 -5.80 8.02 -14.33
N MET A 60 -5.47 6.72 -14.31
CA MET A 60 -4.14 6.23 -13.93
C MET A 60 -3.03 6.83 -14.79
N THR A 61 -3.24 6.96 -16.10
CA THR A 61 -2.23 7.56 -16.99
C THR A 61 -1.97 9.02 -16.61
N ALA A 62 -3.01 9.80 -16.37
CA ALA A 62 -2.88 11.21 -15.99
C ALA A 62 -2.21 11.34 -14.62
N ARG A 63 -2.59 10.52 -13.64
CA ARG A 63 -1.98 10.48 -12.30
C ARG A 63 -0.50 10.11 -12.35
N ARG A 64 -0.13 9.07 -13.12
CA ARG A 64 1.27 8.66 -13.34
C ARG A 64 2.08 9.77 -14.01
N MET A 65 1.51 10.42 -15.03
CA MET A 65 2.18 11.56 -15.69
C MET A 65 2.37 12.73 -14.73
N LEU A 66 1.38 13.03 -13.88
CA LEU A 66 1.50 14.06 -12.85
C LEU A 66 2.66 13.75 -11.90
N THR A 67 2.71 12.54 -11.34
CA THR A 67 3.81 12.11 -10.44
C THR A 67 5.17 12.18 -11.11
N MET A 68 5.28 11.79 -12.39
CA MET A 68 6.52 11.90 -13.15
C MET A 68 6.93 13.36 -13.39
N LEU A 69 5.98 14.27 -13.59
CA LEU A 69 6.25 15.69 -13.82
C LEU A 69 6.61 16.44 -12.52
N GLU A 70 6.10 15.98 -11.38
CA GLU A 70 6.43 16.54 -10.06
C GLU A 70 7.89 16.29 -9.69
N ASP A 71 8.41 15.09 -9.98
CA ASP A 71 9.81 14.73 -9.70
C ASP A 71 10.35 13.71 -10.73
N PRO A 72 10.85 14.20 -11.89
CA PRO A 72 11.32 13.34 -12.97
C PRO A 72 12.61 12.59 -12.62
N ASP A 73 13.49 13.21 -11.82
CA ASP A 73 14.77 12.62 -11.45
C ASP A 73 14.55 11.43 -10.51
N GLN A 74 13.70 11.58 -9.49
CA GLN A 74 13.33 10.49 -8.60
C GLN A 74 12.59 9.37 -9.35
N TRP A 75 11.75 9.71 -10.33
CA TRP A 75 11.08 8.72 -11.17
C TRP A 75 12.08 7.86 -11.96
N GLU A 76 13.08 8.48 -12.58
CA GLU A 76 14.12 7.78 -13.33
C GLU A 76 15.00 6.91 -12.41
N GLN A 77 15.34 7.43 -11.23
CA GLN A 77 16.08 6.67 -10.22
C GLN A 77 15.31 5.43 -9.74
N ASP A 78 14.02 5.58 -9.43
CA ASP A 78 13.18 4.48 -8.96
C ASP A 78 12.99 3.42 -10.06
N ALA A 79 12.81 3.86 -11.31
CA ALA A 79 12.63 2.98 -12.45
C ALA A 79 13.89 2.17 -12.81
N SER A 80 15.07 2.75 -12.60
CA SER A 80 16.36 2.12 -12.92
C SER A 80 16.91 1.25 -11.77
N SER A 81 16.36 1.38 -10.57
CA SER A 81 16.82 0.65 -9.38
C SER A 81 16.46 -0.85 -9.42
N PRO A 82 17.32 -1.72 -8.86
CA PRO A 82 17.00 -3.15 -8.66
C PRO A 82 15.73 -3.36 -7.83
N GLU A 83 15.05 -4.50 -7.99
CA GLU A 83 13.79 -4.79 -7.28
C GLU A 83 13.91 -4.73 -5.75
N GLU A 84 15.01 -5.22 -5.17
CA GLU A 84 15.24 -5.16 -3.72
C GLU A 84 15.34 -3.71 -3.21
N ASP A 85 15.99 -2.84 -3.98
CA ASP A 85 16.13 -1.42 -3.63
C ASP A 85 14.81 -0.68 -3.85
N ARG A 86 14.06 -1.02 -4.90
CA ARG A 86 12.71 -0.51 -5.13
C ARG A 86 11.75 -0.87 -4.00
N GLU A 87 11.88 -2.05 -3.40
CA GLU A 87 11.07 -2.39 -2.23
C GLU A 87 11.39 -1.49 -1.03
N LYS A 88 12.67 -1.21 -0.78
CA LYS A 88 13.10 -0.29 0.30
C LYS A 88 12.60 1.14 0.03
N ILE A 89 12.74 1.61 -1.21
CA ILE A 89 12.24 2.91 -1.67
C ILE A 89 10.72 3.00 -1.45
N LEU A 90 9.97 1.99 -1.89
CA LEU A 90 8.52 1.94 -1.73
C LEU A 90 8.13 2.02 -0.26
N ARG A 91 8.71 1.19 0.61
CA ARG A 91 8.43 1.20 2.06
C ARG A 91 8.67 2.57 2.68
N ASN A 92 9.79 3.22 2.33
CA ASN A 92 10.12 4.55 2.83
C ASN A 92 9.09 5.58 2.36
N ARG A 93 8.74 5.58 1.06
CA ARG A 93 7.73 6.48 0.49
C ARG A 93 6.35 6.29 1.12
N LEU A 94 5.91 5.05 1.30
CA LEU A 94 4.63 4.75 1.96
C LEU A 94 4.60 5.31 3.39
N SER A 95 5.67 5.12 4.17
CA SER A 95 5.73 5.70 5.51
C SER A 95 5.77 7.22 5.49
N SER A 96 6.48 7.83 4.54
CA SER A 96 6.56 9.29 4.39
C SER A 96 5.19 9.89 4.04
N VAL A 97 4.48 9.31 3.07
CA VAL A 97 3.12 9.71 2.68
C VAL A 97 2.14 9.54 3.83
N PHE A 98 2.25 8.45 4.59
CA PHE A 98 1.36 8.22 5.72
C PHE A 98 1.60 9.22 6.85
N LEU A 99 2.86 9.59 7.11
CA LEU A 99 3.25 10.51 8.17
C LEU A 99 3.24 11.99 7.75
N SER A 100 2.95 12.30 6.48
CA SER A 100 2.92 13.69 6.00
C SER A 100 1.68 14.47 6.46
N GLU A 101 0.66 13.76 6.96
CA GLU A 101 -0.58 14.32 7.49
C GLU A 101 -0.76 13.84 8.94
N GLU A 102 -1.32 14.68 9.82
CA GLU A 102 -1.54 14.33 11.24
C GLU A 102 -2.56 13.20 11.41
N GLU A 103 -3.59 13.14 10.56
CA GLU A 103 -4.63 12.12 10.61
C GLU A 103 -4.77 11.37 9.27
N PRO A 104 -4.98 10.04 9.30
CA PRO A 104 -5.27 9.29 8.09
C PRO A 104 -6.59 9.73 7.47
N SER A 105 -6.50 10.43 6.35
CA SER A 105 -7.64 10.91 5.57
C SER A 105 -7.80 10.11 4.28
N SER A 106 -8.94 10.29 3.60
CA SER A 106 -9.14 9.75 2.25
C SER A 106 -8.02 10.15 1.29
N LEU A 107 -7.47 11.35 1.45
CA LEU A 107 -6.35 11.84 0.65
C LEU A 107 -5.07 11.03 0.89
N VAL A 108 -4.79 10.64 2.13
CA VAL A 108 -3.65 9.77 2.47
C VAL A 108 -3.83 8.40 1.80
N LEU A 109 -5.03 7.82 1.89
CA LEU A 109 -5.34 6.55 1.22
C LEU A 109 -5.12 6.65 -0.30
N GLU A 110 -5.60 7.71 -0.94
CA GLU A 110 -5.40 7.94 -2.37
C GLU A 110 -3.91 8.09 -2.73
N LYS A 111 -3.15 8.91 -1.99
CA LYS A 111 -1.70 9.08 -2.22
C LYS A 111 -0.92 7.77 -2.03
N LEU A 112 -1.29 6.96 -1.04
CA LEU A 112 -0.68 5.64 -0.81
C LEU A 112 -0.95 4.69 -1.98
N LEU A 113 -2.19 4.66 -2.48
CA LEU A 113 -2.57 3.85 -3.63
C LEU A 113 -1.89 4.32 -4.92
N ASP A 114 -1.84 5.64 -5.16
CA ASP A 114 -1.13 6.23 -6.28
C ASP A 114 0.35 5.80 -6.27
N THR A 115 1.01 5.91 -5.11
CA THR A 115 2.41 5.48 -4.92
C THR A 115 2.58 3.98 -5.19
N ALA A 116 1.71 3.13 -4.62
CA ALA A 116 1.78 1.68 -4.79
C ALA A 116 1.48 1.22 -6.23
N SER A 117 0.74 2.03 -6.99
CA SER A 117 0.32 1.73 -8.37
C SER A 117 1.32 2.18 -9.44
N LEU A 118 2.45 2.78 -9.05
CA LEU A 118 3.47 3.19 -10.01
C LEU A 118 4.07 1.98 -10.75
N PRO A 119 4.40 2.11 -12.05
CA PRO A 119 4.82 0.97 -12.87
C PRO A 119 6.00 0.18 -12.31
N HIS A 120 6.96 0.87 -11.68
CA HIS A 120 8.16 0.27 -11.10
C HIS A 120 7.93 -0.40 -9.73
N PHE A 121 6.77 -0.17 -9.09
CA PHE A 121 6.37 -0.81 -7.82
C PHE A 121 5.26 -1.86 -8.01
N GLU A 122 4.57 -1.86 -9.15
CA GLU A 122 3.43 -2.75 -9.43
C GLU A 122 3.78 -4.22 -9.19
N SER A 123 5.01 -4.63 -9.55
CA SER A 123 5.46 -6.02 -9.38
C SER A 123 5.60 -6.42 -7.90
N ILE A 124 5.93 -5.48 -7.03
CA ILE A 124 6.14 -5.68 -5.60
C ILE A 124 4.79 -5.77 -4.89
N VAL A 125 3.83 -4.91 -5.25
CA VAL A 125 2.53 -4.80 -4.58
C VAL A 125 1.55 -5.88 -5.05
N PHE A 126 1.36 -6.05 -6.36
CA PHE A 126 0.26 -6.86 -6.89
C PHE A 126 0.64 -8.28 -7.30
N THR A 127 1.93 -8.57 -7.51
CA THR A 127 2.43 -9.91 -7.86
C THR A 127 2.90 -10.73 -6.66
N ARG A 128 3.05 -10.12 -5.48
CA ARG A 128 3.43 -10.82 -4.24
C ARG A 128 2.49 -11.98 -3.89
N ASN A 129 1.20 -11.83 -4.15
CA ASN A 129 0.19 -12.82 -3.83
C ASN A 129 0.17 -14.05 -4.76
N VAL A 130 0.90 -14.03 -5.88
CA VAL A 130 0.99 -15.19 -6.79
C VAL A 130 1.99 -16.22 -6.29
N LYS A 131 3.04 -15.81 -5.56
CA LYS A 131 4.11 -16.72 -5.10
C LYS A 131 3.88 -17.33 -3.71
N GLN A 132 2.93 -16.84 -2.91
CA GLN A 132 2.69 -17.35 -1.54
C GLN A 132 1.68 -18.51 -1.44
N GLN A 133 1.05 -18.95 -2.54
CA GLN A 133 0.12 -20.09 -2.50
C GLN A 133 0.77 -21.48 -2.33
N THR A 134 2.10 -21.58 -2.26
CA THR A 134 2.80 -22.86 -2.04
C THR A 134 3.85 -22.77 -0.95
N LYS A 135 3.41 -22.76 0.31
CA LYS A 135 4.06 -23.47 1.44
C LYS A 135 3.16 -23.38 2.68
N LYS A 136 2.13 -24.22 2.73
CA LYS A 136 1.52 -24.64 4.01
C LYS A 136 2.56 -25.46 4.77
N SER A 137 3.45 -24.79 5.51
CA SER A 137 4.24 -25.46 6.56
C SER A 137 3.36 -25.52 7.80
N GLY A 138 2.72 -26.67 8.01
CA GLY A 138 1.95 -26.96 9.20
C GLY A 138 2.89 -27.16 10.39
N ALA A 139 3.06 -26.13 11.22
CA ALA A 139 3.57 -26.32 12.58
C ALA A 139 2.37 -26.57 13.49
N ARG A 140 2.10 -27.84 13.81
CA ARG A 140 1.20 -28.23 14.89
C ARG A 140 1.89 -27.87 16.21
N LEU A 141 1.41 -26.84 16.89
CA LEU A 141 1.71 -26.59 18.30
C LEU A 141 1.06 -27.70 19.13
N SER A 142 1.86 -28.65 19.61
CA SER A 142 1.46 -29.59 20.66
C SER A 142 1.49 -28.85 21.99
N VAL A 143 0.31 -28.58 22.55
CA VAL A 143 0.16 -28.17 23.95
C VAL A 143 0.41 -29.42 24.79
N LEU A 144 1.44 -29.39 25.62
CA LEU A 144 1.72 -30.40 26.65
C LEU A 144 0.79 -30.17 27.84
N ASP A 145 0.17 -31.26 28.30
CA ASP A 145 -0.40 -31.44 29.64
C ASP A 145 0.69 -32.10 30.52
#